data_AF-A0A4V1FY79-F1
#
_entry.id   AF-A0A4V1FY79-F1
#
_cell.length_a   1.000
_cell.length_b   1.000
_cell.length_c   1.000
_cell.angle_alpha   90.00
_cell.angle_beta   90.00
_cell.angle_gamma   90.00
#
_symmetry.space_group_name_H-M   'P 1'
#
loop_
_entity.id
_entity.type
_entity.pdbx_description
1 polymer ?
#
loop_
_entity_poly.entity_id
_entity_poly.type
_entity_poly.pdbx_seq_one_letter_code
_entity_poly.pdbx_strand_id
1 'polypeptide(L)'
;MPDDDSRDLEPPARADASPPDDPITDGRLAWVDLTGFQRDCLEAIARCERDDRSRSPAGLIAMLERRYPTVSRARLEPNLRALVARDLVATRDGLLGRTIDYRLTGAGRALLIQRAERLAVLCDLRGEHGDAADEGTARAERADQTESRNER
;
A
#
# COMPACT_ATOMS: atom_id res chain seq x y z
N MET A 1 50.07 43.90 21.38
CA MET A 1 49.14 44.17 20.27
C MET A 1 49.63 43.40 19.05
N PRO A 2 48.96 42.35 18.56
CA PRO A 2 47.88 41.56 19.17
C PRO A 2 48.25 40.07 19.31
N ASP A 3 47.34 39.39 19.97
CA ASP A 3 47.21 37.95 20.21
C ASP A 3 47.02 37.16 18.91
N ASP A 4 47.53 35.93 18.83
CA ASP A 4 46.96 34.93 17.93
C ASP A 4 46.79 33.59 18.67
N ASP A 5 45.60 33.53 19.25
CA ASP A 5 44.96 32.46 19.98
C ASP A 5 44.44 31.43 18.96
N SER A 6 45.34 30.63 18.36
CA SER A 6 44.95 29.57 17.42
C SER A 6 44.50 28.33 18.20
N ARG A 7 43.21 28.38 18.56
CA ARG A 7 42.43 27.36 19.24
C ARG A 7 42.49 26.02 18.50
N ASP A 8 42.76 24.99 19.28
CA ASP A 8 42.28 23.63 19.06
C ASP A 8 40.81 23.67 18.62
N LEU A 9 40.59 23.39 17.34
CA LEU A 9 39.28 23.02 16.81
C LEU A 9 39.35 21.55 16.43
N GLU A 10 39.40 20.72 17.47
CA GLU A 10 39.01 19.33 17.37
C GLU A 10 37.55 19.32 16.83
N PRO A 11 37.30 18.74 15.64
CA PRO A 11 35.93 18.63 15.15
C PRO A 11 35.18 17.71 16.12
N PRO A 12 33.99 18.10 16.64
CA PRO A 12 33.23 17.17 17.45
C PRO A 12 32.91 15.98 16.57
N ALA A 13 33.29 14.78 17.04
CA ALA A 13 32.83 13.52 16.52
C ALA A 13 31.31 13.58 16.44
N ARG A 14 30.79 13.93 15.26
CA ARG A 14 29.38 13.74 14.97
C ARG A 14 29.22 12.24 14.98
N ALA A 15 28.55 11.76 16.02
CA ALA A 15 27.92 10.47 16.02
C ALA A 15 27.04 10.42 14.78
N ASP A 16 27.61 9.91 13.69
CA ASP A 16 26.87 9.46 12.52
C ASP A 16 26.20 8.15 12.92
N ALA A 17 25.27 8.25 13.86
CA ALA A 17 24.23 7.26 14.02
C ALA A 17 23.34 7.43 12.79
N SER A 18 23.79 6.89 11.66
CA SER A 18 22.85 6.44 10.66
C SER A 18 21.84 5.56 11.41
N PRO A 19 20.54 5.87 11.36
CA PRO A 19 19.56 4.96 11.93
C PRO A 19 19.81 3.58 11.32
N PRO A 20 19.71 2.50 12.11
CA PRO A 20 19.98 1.17 11.61
C PRO A 20 19.14 0.96 10.35
N ASP A 21 19.81 0.57 9.26
CA ASP A 21 19.16 0.08 8.07
C ASP A 21 18.07 -0.89 8.53
N ASP A 22 16.81 -0.55 8.21
CA ASP A 22 15.67 -1.41 8.45
C ASP A 22 16.02 -2.84 8.00
N PRO A 23 15.64 -3.87 8.77
CA PRO A 23 16.12 -5.21 8.56
C PRO A 23 15.82 -5.64 7.13
N ILE A 24 16.86 -6.09 6.43
CA ILE A 24 16.79 -6.75 5.14
C ILE A 24 15.66 -7.80 5.21
N THR A 25 14.49 -7.44 4.68
CA THR A 25 13.35 -8.34 4.61
C THR A 25 13.60 -9.34 3.51
N ASP A 26 14.23 -10.46 3.84
CA ASP A 26 13.89 -11.81 3.36
C ASP A 26 13.39 -11.88 1.89
N GLY A 27 14.14 -11.32 0.95
CA GLY A 27 13.76 -11.26 -0.48
C GLY A 27 12.42 -10.55 -0.82
N ARG A 28 11.73 -9.95 0.15
CA ARG A 28 10.46 -9.23 -0.02
C ARG A 28 10.75 -7.76 -0.20
N LEU A 29 10.47 -7.26 -1.41
CA LEU A 29 10.48 -5.83 -1.73
C LEU A 29 9.59 -5.07 -0.76
N ALA A 30 10.16 -4.07 -0.10
CA ALA A 30 9.43 -3.16 0.77
C ALA A 30 8.79 -2.05 -0.06
N TRP A 31 7.69 -1.48 0.45
CA TRP A 31 7.02 -0.34 -0.18
C TRP A 31 7.98 0.84 -0.40
N VAL A 32 8.96 1.01 0.50
CA VAL A 32 9.94 2.08 0.47
C VAL A 32 10.94 1.95 -0.69
N ASP A 33 11.15 0.73 -1.22
CA ASP A 33 12.10 0.45 -2.30
C ASP A 33 11.59 0.88 -3.68
N LEU A 34 10.27 1.12 -3.80
CA LEU A 34 9.66 1.60 -5.03
C LEU A 34 9.75 3.12 -5.12
N THR A 35 9.94 3.66 -6.33
CA THR A 35 9.80 5.11 -6.54
C THR A 35 8.36 5.56 -6.31
N GLY A 36 8.16 6.86 -6.01
CA GLY A 36 6.80 7.42 -5.86
C GLY A 36 5.92 7.12 -7.09
N PHE A 37 6.48 7.27 -8.29
CA PHE A 37 5.75 7.00 -9.53
C PHE A 37 5.44 5.51 -9.72
N GLN A 38 6.32 4.59 -9.30
CA GLN A 38 6.04 3.15 -9.33
C GLN A 38 4.91 2.76 -8.38
N ARG A 39 4.90 3.32 -7.16
CA ARG A 39 3.81 3.14 -6.19
C ARG A 39 2.48 3.61 -6.77
N ASP A 40 2.48 4.77 -7.42
CA ASP A 40 1.28 5.31 -8.07
C ASP A 40 0.85 4.49 -9.29
N CYS A 41 1.77 3.85 -10.02
CA CYS A 41 1.43 2.89 -11.07
C CYS A 41 0.69 1.66 -10.49
N LEU A 42 1.13 1.13 -9.35
CA LEU A 42 0.42 0.03 -8.67
C LEU A 42 -0.98 0.45 -8.24
N GLU A 43 -1.13 1.65 -7.67
CA GLU A 43 -2.43 2.20 -7.29
C GLU A 43 -3.34 2.40 -8.52
N ALA A 44 -2.79 2.91 -9.62
CA ALA A 44 -3.53 3.11 -10.87
C ALA A 44 -4.05 1.80 -11.45
N ILE A 45 -3.23 0.73 -11.46
CA ILE A 45 -3.66 -0.60 -11.89
C ILE A 45 -4.78 -1.12 -10.99
N ALA A 46 -4.62 -1.04 -9.66
CA ALA A 46 -5.64 -1.46 -8.69
C ALA A 46 -6.96 -0.70 -8.89
N ARG A 47 -6.90 0.60 -9.15
CA ARG A 47 -8.08 1.43 -9.40
C ARG A 47 -8.75 1.07 -10.72
N CYS A 48 -7.98 0.82 -11.78
CA CYS A 48 -8.54 0.32 -13.04
C CYS A 48 -9.20 -1.04 -12.88
N GLU A 49 -8.65 -1.95 -12.06
CA GLU A 49 -9.29 -3.24 -11.73
C GLU A 49 -10.59 -3.06 -10.96
N ARG A 50 -10.63 -2.14 -9.99
CA ARG A 50 -11.82 -1.86 -9.18
C ARG A 50 -12.94 -1.20 -9.98
N ASP A 51 -12.59 -0.27 -10.86
CA ASP A 51 -13.54 0.55 -11.61
C ASP A 51 -13.90 -0.05 -12.99
N ASP A 52 -13.46 -1.29 -13.26
CA ASP A 52 -13.57 -2.00 -14.55
C ASP A 52 -13.11 -1.16 -15.75
N ARG A 53 -12.01 -0.42 -15.58
CA ARG A 53 -11.40 0.41 -16.63
C ARG A 53 -10.28 -0.33 -17.36
N SER A 54 -9.93 0.18 -18.54
CA SER A 54 -8.81 -0.36 -19.32
C SER A 54 -7.49 -0.30 -18.53
N ARG A 55 -6.79 -1.43 -18.51
CA ARG A 55 -5.44 -1.60 -17.91
C ARG A 55 -4.33 -1.58 -18.96
N SER A 56 -4.67 -1.14 -20.16
CA SER A 56 -3.70 -0.82 -21.20
C SER A 56 -2.86 0.40 -20.79
N PRO A 57 -1.68 0.63 -21.40
CA PRO A 57 -0.90 1.85 -21.17
C PRO A 57 -1.72 3.14 -21.32
N ALA A 58 -2.65 3.20 -22.28
CA ALA A 58 -3.51 4.37 -22.48
C ALA A 58 -4.49 4.57 -21.33
N GLY A 59 -5.10 3.48 -20.82
CA GLY A 59 -5.99 3.55 -19.66
C GLY A 59 -5.26 3.97 -18.39
N LEU A 60 -4.03 3.48 -18.19
CA LEU A 60 -3.19 3.88 -17.06
C LEU A 60 -2.72 5.33 -17.15
N ILE A 61 -2.36 5.82 -18.35
CA ILE A 61 -2.06 7.24 -18.59
C ILE A 61 -3.26 8.09 -18.20
N ALA A 62 -4.46 7.78 -18.70
CA ALA A 62 -5.67 8.53 -18.38
C ALA A 62 -5.98 8.56 -16.86
N MET A 63 -5.63 7.49 -16.14
CA MET A 63 -5.77 7.44 -14.68
C MET A 63 -4.72 8.32 -13.97
N LEU A 64 -3.46 8.26 -14.43
CA LEU A 64 -2.33 8.96 -13.83
C LEU A 64 -2.31 10.46 -14.16
N GLU A 65 -2.88 10.89 -15.29
CA GLU A 65 -2.91 12.29 -15.73
C GLU A 65 -3.50 13.25 -14.70
N ARG A 66 -4.41 12.77 -13.84
CA ARG A 66 -4.97 13.56 -12.73
C ARG A 66 -3.92 14.01 -11.71
N ARG A 67 -2.90 13.19 -11.48
CA ARG A 67 -1.80 13.47 -10.53
C ARG A 67 -0.53 13.93 -11.24
N TYR A 68 -0.32 13.48 -12.47
CA TYR A 68 0.85 13.74 -13.28
C TYR A 68 0.40 14.31 -14.63
N PRO A 69 0.14 15.62 -14.70
CA PRO A 69 -0.15 16.28 -15.98
C PRO A 69 0.95 15.91 -16.97
N THR A 70 0.58 15.52 -18.19
CA THR A 70 1.50 15.16 -19.28
C THR A 70 2.31 13.87 -19.07
N VAL A 71 1.83 12.92 -18.24
CA VAL A 71 2.47 11.60 -18.14
C VAL A 71 2.50 10.92 -19.51
N SER A 72 3.70 10.71 -20.03
CA SER A 72 3.89 10.10 -21.34
C SER A 72 4.09 8.59 -21.23
N ARG A 73 3.81 7.88 -22.33
CA ARG A 73 4.11 6.45 -22.45
C ARG A 73 5.60 6.16 -22.24
N ALA A 74 6.48 7.05 -22.71
CA ALA A 74 7.93 6.95 -22.52
C ALA A 74 8.36 7.00 -21.04
N ARG A 75 7.59 7.67 -20.17
CA ARG A 75 7.80 7.66 -18.72
C ARG A 75 7.14 6.44 -18.07
N LEU A 76 5.94 6.05 -18.52
CA LEU A 76 5.17 4.96 -17.93
C LEU A 76 5.81 3.58 -18.14
N GLU A 77 6.16 3.24 -19.38
CA GLU A 77 6.55 1.87 -19.72
C GLU A 77 7.83 1.38 -19.02
N PRO A 78 8.92 2.19 -18.88
CA PRO A 78 10.08 1.74 -18.12
C PRO A 78 9.73 1.38 -16.67
N ASN A 79 8.80 2.12 -16.06
CA ASN A 79 8.34 1.84 -14.69
C ASN A 79 7.49 0.58 -14.64
N LEU A 80 6.60 0.36 -15.61
CA LEU A 80 5.83 -0.90 -15.69
C LEU A 80 6.74 -2.10 -15.93
N ARG A 81 7.73 -2.01 -16.82
CA ARG A 81 8.73 -3.07 -17.02
C ARG A 81 9.50 -3.38 -15.73
N ALA A 82 9.89 -2.35 -14.99
CA ALA A 82 10.59 -2.50 -13.72
C ALA A 82 9.72 -3.17 -12.63
N LEU A 83 8.40 -2.94 -12.64
CA LEU A 83 7.45 -3.60 -11.76
C LEU A 83 7.17 -5.05 -12.17
N VAL A 84 7.16 -5.34 -13.47
CA VAL A 84 7.06 -6.70 -14.01
C VAL A 84 8.30 -7.52 -13.66
N ALA A 85 9.49 -6.96 -13.83
CA ALA A 85 10.75 -7.61 -13.44
C ALA A 85 10.85 -7.92 -11.93
N ARG A 86 10.04 -7.23 -11.11
CA ARG A 86 9.94 -7.41 -9.66
C ARG A 86 8.79 -8.35 -9.25
N ASP A 87 8.09 -8.95 -10.21
CA ASP A 87 6.90 -9.79 -9.98
C ASP A 87 5.78 -9.08 -9.20
N LEU A 88 5.68 -7.76 -9.30
CA LEU A 88 4.58 -6.98 -8.69
C LEU A 88 3.42 -6.77 -9.66
N VAL A 89 3.72 -6.84 -10.96
CA VAL A 89 2.75 -6.66 -12.05
C VAL A 89 2.98 -7.78 -13.07
N ALA A 90 1.90 -8.39 -13.54
CA ALA A 90 1.91 -9.33 -14.66
C ALA A 90 1.32 -8.67 -15.90
N THR A 91 1.85 -9.04 -17.06
CA THR A 91 1.29 -8.68 -18.37
C THR A 91 0.43 -9.82 -18.89
N ARG A 92 -0.76 -9.50 -19.39
CA ARG A 92 -1.58 -10.42 -20.18
C ARG A 92 -1.69 -9.85 -21.59
N ASP A 93 -1.56 -10.71 -22.59
CA ASP A 93 -1.88 -10.34 -23.95
C ASP A 93 -3.37 -10.02 -24.05
N GLY A 94 -3.69 -8.79 -24.43
CA GLY A 94 -5.06 -8.32 -24.60
C GLY A 94 -5.71 -8.89 -25.86
N LEU A 95 -6.99 -8.59 -26.01
CA LEU A 95 -7.76 -8.91 -27.20
C LEU A 95 -6.99 -8.37 -28.43
N LEU A 96 -6.57 -9.27 -29.34
CA LEU A 96 -5.77 -9.01 -30.55
C LEU A 96 -4.23 -8.97 -30.40
N GLY A 97 -3.65 -9.43 -29.29
CA GLY A 97 -2.20 -9.71 -29.17
C GLY A 97 -1.26 -8.50 -29.31
N ARG A 98 -1.81 -7.28 -29.42
CA ARG A 98 -1.05 -6.01 -29.52
C ARG A 98 -1.22 -5.10 -28.31
N THR A 99 -2.30 -5.27 -27.54
CA THR A 99 -2.57 -4.44 -26.36
C THR A 99 -2.19 -5.22 -25.12
N ILE A 100 -1.07 -4.87 -24.50
CA ILE A 100 -0.66 -5.46 -23.23
C ILE A 100 -1.56 -4.91 -22.13
N ASP A 101 -2.26 -5.78 -21.41
CA ASP A 101 -2.99 -5.44 -20.19
C ASP A 101 -2.13 -5.75 -18.96
N TYR A 102 -2.04 -4.80 -18.05
CA TYR A 102 -1.30 -4.95 -16.79
C TYR A 102 -2.22 -5.35 -15.65
N ARG A 103 -1.80 -6.31 -14.82
CA ARG A 103 -2.54 -6.76 -13.64
C ARG A 103 -1.63 -6.87 -12.44
N LEU A 104 -2.15 -6.63 -11.25
CA LEU A 104 -1.37 -6.88 -10.04
C LEU A 104 -1.18 -8.39 -9.85
N THR A 105 0.03 -8.78 -9.48
CA THR A 105 0.28 -10.13 -8.96
C THR A 105 -0.23 -10.22 -7.51
N GLY A 106 -0.19 -11.43 -6.94
CA GLY A 106 -0.43 -11.61 -5.51
C GLY A 106 0.53 -10.77 -4.65
N ALA A 107 1.81 -10.71 -5.03
CA ALA A 107 2.81 -9.90 -4.35
C ALA A 107 2.53 -8.39 -4.45
N GLY A 108 2.22 -7.89 -5.64
CA GLY A 108 1.84 -6.48 -5.83
C GLY A 108 0.60 -6.07 -5.04
N ARG A 109 -0.41 -6.96 -4.97
CA ARG A 109 -1.61 -6.74 -4.18
C ARG A 109 -1.34 -6.78 -2.68
N ALA A 110 -0.56 -7.75 -2.20
CA ALA A 110 -0.15 -7.83 -0.80
C ALA A 110 0.60 -6.57 -0.36
N LEU A 111 1.47 -6.04 -1.22
CA LEU A 111 2.23 -4.83 -0.94
C LEU A 111 1.33 -3.59 -0.76
N LEU A 112 0.29 -3.44 -1.61
CA LEU A 112 -0.72 -2.38 -1.44
C LEU A 112 -1.54 -2.55 -0.17
N ILE A 113 -1.94 -3.78 0.18
CA ILE A 113 -2.68 -4.09 1.41
C ILE A 113 -1.84 -3.71 2.64
N GLN A 114 -0.58 -4.16 2.71
CA GLN A 114 0.32 -3.80 3.81
C GLN A 114 0.49 -2.28 3.94
N ARG A 115 0.57 -1.55 2.82
CA ARG A 115 0.63 -0.08 2.85
C ARG A 115 -0.64 0.53 3.40
N ALA A 116 -1.81 0.06 2.94
CA ALA A 116 -3.10 0.56 3.40
C ALA A 116 -3.29 0.30 4.90
N GLU A 117 -2.95 -0.89 5.38
CA GLU A 117 -2.98 -1.25 6.80
C GLU A 117 -2.08 -0.35 7.64
N ARG A 118 -0.84 -0.11 7.19
CA ARG A 118 0.08 0.81 7.87
C ARG A 118 -0.47 2.22 7.96
N LEU A 119 -1.10 2.72 6.89
CA LEU A 119 -1.76 4.03 6.91
C LEU A 119 -2.98 4.05 7.84
N ALA A 120 -3.79 2.99 7.85
CA ALA A 120 -4.94 2.89 8.75
C ALA A 120 -4.53 2.94 10.23
N VAL A 121 -3.43 2.28 10.60
CA VAL A 121 -2.83 2.38 11.95
C VAL A 121 -2.45 3.82 12.27
N LEU A 122 -1.77 4.52 11.35
CA LEU A 122 -1.32 5.90 11.57
C LEU A 122 -2.47 6.91 11.67
N CYS A 123 -3.63 6.60 11.10
CA CYS A 123 -4.82 7.43 11.15
C CYS A 123 -5.78 7.02 12.29
N ASP A 124 -5.39 6.09 13.17
CA ASP A 124 -6.25 5.47 14.19
C ASP A 124 -7.57 4.90 13.63
N LEU A 125 -7.58 4.56 12.33
CA LEU A 125 -8.71 3.96 11.64
C LEU A 125 -8.81 2.45 11.90
N ARG A 126 -7.83 1.87 12.61
CA ARG A 126 -8.00 0.56 13.29
C ARG A 126 -8.75 0.75 14.61
N GLY A 127 -9.92 1.39 14.54
CA GLY A 127 -10.84 1.53 15.66
C GLY A 127 -12.16 0.84 15.32
N GLU A 128 -12.50 -0.18 16.12
CA GLU A 128 -13.85 -0.76 16.21
C GLU A 128 -14.33 -1.61 15.02
N HIS A 129 -13.61 -2.68 14.67
CA HIS A 129 -14.35 -3.91 14.32
C HIS A 129 -14.95 -4.41 15.63
N GLY A 130 -16.14 -3.90 15.95
CA GLY A 130 -16.87 -4.24 17.16
C GLY A 130 -16.91 -5.74 17.31
N ASP A 131 -16.38 -6.19 18.44
CA ASP A 131 -16.63 -7.48 19.08
C ASP A 131 -18.11 -7.55 19.51
N ALA A 132 -19.04 -7.26 18.58
CA ALA A 132 -20.47 -7.38 18.76
C ALA A 132 -20.88 -8.82 18.48
N ALA A 133 -20.27 -9.75 19.20
CA ALA A 133 -20.63 -11.15 19.20
C ALA A 133 -20.71 -11.69 20.64
N ASP A 134 -21.23 -10.92 21.60
CA ASP A 134 -21.68 -11.50 22.88
C ASP A 134 -22.79 -10.71 23.60
N GLU A 135 -23.78 -10.16 22.87
CA GLU A 135 -25.03 -9.67 23.49
C GLU A 135 -26.26 -10.10 22.69
N GLY A 136 -26.37 -11.41 22.40
CA GLY A 136 -27.53 -12.00 21.72
C GLY A 136 -28.20 -13.16 22.45
N THR A 137 -27.48 -13.84 23.35
CA THR A 137 -27.94 -15.13 23.89
C THR A 137 -28.75 -15.01 25.19
N ALA A 138 -28.76 -13.85 25.85
CA ALA A 138 -29.44 -13.70 27.15
C ALA A 138 -30.94 -13.35 27.07
N ARG A 139 -31.52 -13.12 25.88
CA ARG A 139 -32.95 -12.76 25.74
C ARG A 139 -33.86 -13.93 25.39
N ALA A 140 -33.32 -15.09 24.99
CA ALA A 140 -34.10 -16.26 24.65
C ALA A 140 -34.56 -17.08 25.89
N GLU A 141 -33.82 -17.04 27.00
CA GLU A 141 -34.15 -17.88 28.17
C GLU A 141 -35.22 -17.30 29.10
N ARG A 142 -35.65 -16.04 28.92
CA ARG A 142 -36.72 -15.42 29.75
C ARG A 142 -38.13 -15.60 29.20
N ALA A 143 -38.30 -16.06 27.96
CA ALA A 143 -39.63 -16.27 27.38
C ALA A 143 -40.23 -17.65 27.75
N ASP A 144 -39.39 -18.65 28.02
CA ASP A 144 -39.83 -20.03 28.24
C ASP A 144 -40.34 -20.30 29.67
N GLN A 145 -39.96 -19.47 30.65
CA GLN A 145 -40.42 -19.61 32.05
C GLN A 145 -41.82 -19.04 32.30
N THR A 146 -42.37 -18.22 31.39
CA THR A 146 -43.70 -17.62 31.56
C THR A 146 -44.85 -18.51 31.09
N GLU A 147 -44.62 -19.46 30.17
CA GLU A 147 -45.69 -20.36 29.71
C GLU A 147 -45.92 -21.55 30.65
N SER A 148 -44.92 -22.00 31.40
CA SER A 148 -45.08 -23.14 32.32
C SER A 148 -45.80 -22.81 33.64
N ARG A 149 -46.16 -21.55 33.92
CA ARG A 149 -46.82 -21.14 35.18
C ARG A 149 -48.34 -20.97 35.08
N ASN A 150 -48.92 -21.02 33.87
CA ASN A 150 -50.34 -20.72 33.67
C ASN A 150 -51.24 -21.93 33.40
N GLU A 151 -50.73 -23.16 33.57
CA GLU A 151 -51.55 -24.38 33.54
C GLU A 151 -51.51 -25.10 34.89
N ARG A 152 -52.15 -24.53 35.93
CA ARG A 152 -52.71 -25.26 37.08
C ARG A 152 -53.89 -24.53 37.68
#